data_AF-A0A6V8SEA7-F1
#
_entry.id   AF-A0A6V8SEA7-F1
#
_cell.length_a   1.000
_cell.length_b   1.000
_cell.length_c   1.000
_cell.angle_alpha   90.00
_cell.angle_beta   90.00
_cell.angle_gamma   90.00
#
_symmetry.space_group_name_H-M   'P 1'
#
loop_
_entity.id
_entity.type
_entity.pdbx_description
1 polymer ?
#
loop_
_entity_poly.entity_id
_entity_poly.type
_entity_poly.pdbx_seq_one_letter_code
_entity_poly.pdbx_strand_id
1 'polypeptide(L)'
;MSDMTFTVDEAIEFSKHGRIEEWVHLFLNSVGDNVPFSEGLKLEKRYWTGPLLIDLAKLKRCCGPEADMEYFNASEEWEVEIDKFRKLIHNGWKMPPLIVQHEGKELKVNDGNHRLEAMKREDIEKCWVIIWNTHYQDNINDFK
;
A
#
# COMPACT_ATOMS: atom_id res chain seq x y z
N MET A 1 22.53 -1.91 -11.09
CA MET A 1 21.50 -2.20 -10.07
C MET A 1 20.68 -3.32 -10.66
N SER A 2 20.43 -4.42 -9.96
CA SER A 2 19.48 -5.42 -10.47
C SER A 2 18.13 -4.73 -10.67
N ASP A 3 17.43 -5.03 -11.77
CA ASP A 3 16.08 -4.52 -11.98
C ASP A 3 15.21 -4.98 -10.80
N MET A 4 14.71 -4.02 -10.01
CA MET A 4 13.85 -4.31 -8.86
C MET A 4 12.49 -4.81 -9.35
N THR A 5 11.96 -5.83 -8.68
CA THR A 5 10.64 -6.41 -9.01
C THR A 5 9.53 -5.93 -8.07
N PHE A 6 9.89 -5.20 -7.01
CA PHE A 6 9.01 -4.60 -6.02
C PHE A 6 8.05 -5.60 -5.36
N THR A 7 8.57 -6.78 -5.06
CA THR A 7 7.83 -7.81 -4.33
C THR A 7 7.87 -7.59 -2.82
N VAL A 8 6.97 -8.25 -2.09
CA VAL A 8 7.03 -8.29 -0.62
C VAL A 8 8.37 -8.82 -0.10
N ASP A 9 8.97 -9.81 -0.77
CA ASP A 9 10.25 -10.40 -0.37
C ASP A 9 11.37 -9.35 -0.38
N GLU A 10 11.39 -8.50 -1.42
CA GLU A 10 12.32 -7.36 -1.50
C GLU A 10 12.03 -6.32 -0.41
N ALA A 11 10.76 -5.98 -0.17
CA ALA A 11 10.38 -5.02 0.86
C ALA A 11 10.80 -5.50 2.28
N ILE A 12 10.65 -6.81 2.56
CA ILE A 12 11.12 -7.43 3.80
C ILE A 12 12.64 -7.29 3.92
N GLU A 13 13.38 -7.50 2.83
CA GLU A 13 14.83 -7.40 2.84
C GLU A 13 15.33 -5.97 3.09
N PHE A 14 14.68 -4.97 2.47
CA PHE A 14 14.96 -3.57 2.76
C PHE A 14 14.64 -3.21 4.22
N SER A 15 13.53 -3.72 4.76
CA SER A 15 13.14 -3.49 6.16
C SER A 15 14.16 -4.06 7.16
N LYS A 16 14.66 -5.28 6.95
CA LYS A 16 15.71 -5.89 7.80
C LYS A 16 16.98 -5.04 7.87
N HIS A 17 17.26 -4.25 6.83
CA HIS A 17 18.40 -3.35 6.75
C HIS A 17 18.09 -1.91 7.18
N GLY A 18 16.89 -1.64 7.71
CA GLY A 18 16.47 -0.29 8.10
C GLY A 18 16.25 0.66 6.92
N ARG A 19 15.99 0.12 5.72
CA ARG A 19 15.88 0.86 4.45
C ARG A 19 14.48 0.85 3.86
N ILE A 20 13.45 0.57 4.67
CA ILE A 20 12.07 0.45 4.14
C ILE A 20 11.56 1.75 3.49
N GLU A 21 11.97 2.91 4.00
CA GLU A 21 11.67 4.21 3.39
C GLU A 21 12.25 4.34 1.98
N GLU A 22 13.49 3.88 1.78
CA GLU A 22 14.12 3.88 0.46
C GLU A 22 13.34 2.98 -0.51
N TRP A 23 12.90 1.80 -0.07
CA TRP A 23 12.08 0.90 -0.87
C TRP A 23 10.78 1.58 -1.31
N VAL A 24 10.10 2.28 -0.39
CA VAL A 24 8.85 3.01 -0.66
C VAL A 24 9.08 4.08 -1.74
N HIS A 25 10.12 4.89 -1.61
CA HIS A 25 10.41 5.91 -2.62
C HIS A 25 10.79 5.29 -3.97
N LEU A 26 11.59 4.22 -4.00
CA LEU A 26 11.93 3.54 -5.26
C LEU A 26 10.68 2.98 -5.95
N PHE A 27 9.75 2.41 -5.19
CA PHE A 27 8.49 1.88 -5.71
C PHE A 27 7.60 3.00 -6.29
N LEU A 28 7.36 4.05 -5.50
CA LEU A 28 6.48 5.16 -5.88
C LEU A 28 7.01 5.94 -7.10
N ASN A 29 8.33 6.01 -7.29
CA ASN A 29 8.97 6.65 -8.44
C ASN A 29 9.17 5.71 -9.65
N SER A 30 8.65 4.48 -9.60
CA SER A 30 8.76 3.49 -10.67
C SER A 30 7.40 2.87 -10.99
N VAL A 31 7.23 1.57 -10.74
CA VAL A 31 6.01 0.81 -11.09
C VAL A 31 4.79 1.20 -10.26
N GLY A 32 4.98 1.87 -9.12
CA GLY A 32 3.89 2.45 -8.34
C GLY A 32 3.31 3.72 -8.94
N ASP A 33 4.06 4.40 -9.82
CA ASP A 33 3.66 5.60 -10.59
C ASP A 33 2.92 6.67 -9.76
N ASN A 34 3.47 6.97 -8.57
CA ASN A 34 2.87 7.90 -7.62
C ASN A 34 3.94 8.85 -7.03
N VAL A 35 4.63 9.53 -7.94
CA VAL A 35 5.67 10.54 -7.64
C VAL A 35 5.15 11.62 -6.69
N PRO A 36 3.94 12.20 -6.85
CA PRO A 36 3.45 13.22 -5.93
C PRO A 36 3.34 12.73 -4.48
N PHE A 37 2.94 11.46 -4.27
CA PHE A 37 2.91 10.89 -2.93
C PHE A 37 4.32 10.71 -2.35
N SER A 38 5.28 10.24 -3.16
CA SER A 38 6.69 10.19 -2.75
C SER A 38 7.22 11.56 -2.32
N GLU A 39 6.94 12.62 -3.08
CA GLU A 39 7.38 13.97 -2.72
C GLU A 39 6.66 14.49 -1.47
N GLY A 40 5.36 14.21 -1.32
CA GLY A 40 4.60 14.56 -0.12
C GLY A 40 5.12 13.88 1.15
N LEU A 41 5.59 12.63 1.05
CA LEU A 41 6.20 11.91 2.17
C LEU A 41 7.52 12.56 2.64
N LYS A 42 8.26 13.22 1.76
CA LYS A 42 9.55 13.87 2.07
C LYS A 42 9.42 15.22 2.79
N LEU A 43 8.21 15.79 2.86
CA LEU A 43 7.97 17.10 3.46
C LEU A 43 8.24 17.13 4.96
N GLU A 44 8.18 15.98 5.63
CA GLU A 44 8.46 15.82 7.05
C GLU A 44 9.01 14.42 7.32
N LYS A 45 9.54 14.23 8.52
CA LYS A 45 9.99 12.90 8.97
C LYS A 45 8.81 11.92 8.99
N ARG A 46 9.08 10.69 8.58
CA ARG A 46 8.16 9.56 8.66
C ARG A 46 8.72 8.48 9.56
N TYR A 47 7.84 7.83 10.30
CA TYR A 47 8.13 6.62 11.04
C TYR A 47 7.50 5.45 10.30
N TRP A 48 8.25 4.37 10.10
CA TRP A 48 7.90 3.30 9.18
C TRP A 48 7.85 1.95 9.87
N THR A 49 6.75 1.22 9.75
CA THR A 49 6.55 -0.10 10.36
C THR A 49 6.21 -1.12 9.29
N GLY A 50 6.85 -2.29 9.32
CA GLY A 50 6.58 -3.40 8.39
C GLY A 50 7.71 -3.68 7.40
N PRO A 51 7.45 -4.47 6.35
CA PRO A 51 6.14 -4.98 5.92
C PRO A 51 5.44 -5.90 6.92
N LEU A 52 4.12 -5.82 7.02
CA LEU A 52 3.27 -6.62 7.92
C LEU A 52 2.14 -7.28 7.15
N LEU A 53 1.81 -8.52 7.50
CA LEU A 53 0.60 -9.19 7.01
C LEU A 53 -0.57 -8.82 7.92
N ILE A 54 -1.56 -8.10 7.40
CA ILE A 54 -2.72 -7.62 8.15
C ILE A 54 -4.04 -8.01 7.47
N ASP A 55 -5.11 -8.04 8.27
CA ASP A 55 -6.47 -8.27 7.81
C ASP A 55 -6.98 -7.08 6.99
N LEU A 56 -7.54 -7.36 5.80
CA LEU A 56 -8.12 -6.35 4.91
C LEU A 56 -9.29 -5.61 5.56
N ALA A 57 -9.99 -6.24 6.51
CA ALA A 57 -11.09 -5.63 7.24
C ALA A 57 -10.63 -4.46 8.12
N LYS A 58 -9.33 -4.40 8.49
CA LYS A 58 -8.74 -3.27 9.23
C LYS A 58 -8.42 -2.08 8.33
N LEU A 59 -8.42 -2.25 7.01
CA LEU A 59 -7.98 -1.24 6.04
C LEU A 59 -9.15 -0.42 5.48
N LYS A 60 -8.95 0.90 5.45
CA LYS A 60 -9.90 1.86 4.89
C LYS A 60 -9.37 2.43 3.58
N ARG A 61 -10.20 2.38 2.53
CA ARG A 61 -9.92 3.07 1.26
C ARG A 61 -10.02 4.58 1.46
N CYS A 62 -9.18 5.33 0.76
CA CYS A 62 -9.37 6.78 0.57
C CYS A 62 -9.63 7.15 -0.89
N CYS A 63 -9.57 6.17 -1.80
CA CYS A 63 -9.88 6.32 -3.22
C CYS A 63 -10.99 5.35 -3.65
N GLY A 64 -11.89 5.83 -4.50
CA GLY A 64 -13.01 5.05 -5.02
C GLY A 64 -14.06 5.87 -5.77
N PRO A 65 -15.08 5.21 -6.33
CA PRO A 65 -16.16 5.85 -7.08
C PRO A 65 -17.26 6.43 -6.21
N GLU A 66 -17.21 6.20 -4.90
CA GLU A 66 -18.15 6.77 -3.96
C GLU A 66 -17.95 8.30 -3.86
N ALA A 67 -19.04 9.07 -3.85
CA ALA A 67 -19.00 10.53 -3.97
C ALA A 67 -18.33 11.24 -2.77
N ASP A 68 -18.20 10.54 -1.64
CA ASP A 68 -17.59 11.02 -0.40
C ASP A 68 -16.13 10.57 -0.23
N MET A 69 -15.54 9.90 -1.24
CA MET A 69 -14.12 9.53 -1.21
C MET A 69 -13.22 10.77 -1.27
N GLU A 70 -12.16 10.75 -0.46
CA GLU A 70 -11.12 11.79 -0.44
C GLU A 70 -10.50 11.97 -1.84
N TYR A 71 -10.29 10.86 -2.55
CA TYR A 71 -9.85 10.82 -3.93
C TYR A 71 -10.89 10.11 -4.79
N PHE A 72 -11.77 10.89 -5.42
CA PHE A 72 -12.77 10.35 -6.34
C PHE A 72 -12.10 9.75 -7.59
N ASN A 73 -12.51 8.54 -7.95
CA ASN A 73 -12.14 7.90 -9.21
C ASN A 73 -13.42 7.42 -9.91
N ALA A 74 -13.64 7.84 -11.16
CA ALA A 74 -14.87 7.53 -11.87
C ALA A 74 -15.12 6.03 -11.96
N SER A 75 -16.38 5.61 -11.80
CA SER A 75 -16.76 4.18 -11.74
C SER A 75 -16.22 3.35 -12.92
N GLU A 76 -16.23 3.90 -14.14
CA GLU A 76 -15.72 3.19 -15.32
C GLU A 76 -14.22 2.90 -15.24
N GLU A 77 -13.43 3.90 -14.82
CA GLU A 77 -11.97 3.76 -14.64
C GLU A 77 -11.64 2.83 -13.46
N TRP A 78 -12.41 2.96 -12.37
CA TRP A 78 -12.27 2.15 -11.17
C TRP A 78 -12.45 0.66 -11.47
N GLU A 79 -13.51 0.30 -12.19
CA GLU A 79 -13.79 -1.09 -12.56
C GLU A 79 -12.74 -1.67 -13.51
N VAL A 80 -12.23 -0.88 -14.47
CA VAL A 80 -11.16 -1.31 -15.39
C VAL A 80 -9.87 -1.67 -14.64
N GLU A 81 -9.44 -0.83 -13.70
CA GLU A 81 -8.23 -1.11 -12.91
C GLU A 81 -8.42 -2.29 -11.95
N ILE A 82 -9.61 -2.45 -11.36
CA ILE A 82 -9.91 -3.62 -10.52
C ILE A 82 -9.81 -4.91 -11.33
N ASP A 83 -10.45 -4.98 -12.50
CA ASP A 83 -10.42 -6.19 -13.32
C ASP A 83 -9.02 -6.56 -13.78
N LYS A 84 -8.16 -5.57 -14.02
CA LYS A 84 -6.73 -5.78 -14.30
C LYS A 84 -6.02 -6.40 -13.09
N PHE A 85 -6.23 -5.88 -11.87
CA PHE A 85 -5.60 -6.45 -10.68
C PHE A 85 -6.12 -7.83 -10.32
N ARG A 86 -7.42 -8.09 -10.50
CA ARG A 86 -8.01 -9.43 -10.31
C ARG A 86 -7.36 -10.47 -11.24
N LYS A 87 -7.17 -10.13 -12.52
CA LYS A 87 -6.43 -11.00 -13.47
C LYS A 87 -5.00 -11.27 -13.04
N LEU A 88 -4.30 -10.25 -12.53
CA LEU A 88 -2.94 -10.42 -12.01
C LEU A 88 -2.91 -11.35 -10.79
N ILE A 89 -3.85 -11.18 -9.85
CA ILE A 89 -4.02 -12.05 -8.68
C ILE A 89 -4.24 -13.51 -9.12
N HIS A 90 -5.14 -13.77 -10.06
CA HIS A 90 -5.39 -15.12 -10.60
C HIS A 90 -4.16 -15.73 -11.27
N ASN A 91 -3.30 -14.91 -11.87
CA ASN A 91 -2.06 -15.35 -12.49
C ASN A 91 -0.89 -15.51 -11.50
N GLY A 92 -1.14 -15.44 -10.19
CA GLY A 92 -0.13 -15.65 -9.15
C GLY A 92 0.82 -14.46 -8.95
N TRP A 93 0.37 -13.25 -9.27
CA TRP A 93 1.19 -12.05 -9.10
C TRP A 93 1.61 -11.84 -7.65
N LYS A 94 2.92 -11.72 -7.42
CA LYS A 94 3.50 -11.34 -6.13
C LYS A 94 3.30 -9.84 -5.89
N MET A 95 2.13 -9.48 -5.40
CA MET A 95 1.72 -8.09 -5.21
C MET A 95 2.70 -7.34 -4.28
N PRO A 96 3.11 -6.10 -4.64
CA PRO A 96 3.82 -5.21 -3.73
C PRO A 96 2.96 -4.92 -2.49
N PRO A 97 3.55 -4.71 -1.30
CA PRO A 97 2.80 -4.23 -0.14
C PRO A 97 1.99 -2.96 -0.45
N LEU A 98 0.83 -2.80 0.20
CA LEU A 98 0.11 -1.52 0.19
C LEU A 98 0.85 -0.51 1.09
N ILE A 99 0.78 0.78 0.78
CA ILE A 99 1.35 1.84 1.65
C ILE A 99 0.21 2.49 2.42
N VAL A 100 0.30 2.43 3.74
CA VAL A 100 -0.82 2.69 4.65
C VAL A 100 -0.41 3.73 5.69
N GLN A 101 -1.21 4.77 5.86
CA GLN A 101 -1.05 5.71 6.97
C GLN A 101 -1.77 5.16 8.19
N HIS A 102 -1.07 5.14 9.33
CA HIS A 102 -1.72 5.01 10.62
C HIS A 102 -1.97 6.41 11.21
N GLU A 103 -3.24 6.75 11.40
CA GLU A 103 -3.64 8.01 12.03
C GLU A 103 -4.76 7.76 13.05
N GLY A 104 -4.47 8.05 14.33
CA GLY A 104 -5.41 7.82 15.43
C GLY A 104 -5.72 6.34 15.63
N LYS A 105 -6.87 5.88 15.12
CA LYS A 105 -7.30 4.48 15.15
C LYS A 105 -7.50 3.89 13.75
N GLU A 106 -7.25 4.66 12.71
CA GLU A 106 -7.53 4.29 11.33
C GLU A 106 -6.25 3.87 10.60
N LEU A 107 -6.38 2.85 9.74
CA LEU A 107 -5.37 2.43 8.78
C LEU A 107 -5.85 2.78 7.37
N LYS A 108 -5.42 3.94 6.87
CA LYS A 108 -5.86 4.49 5.59
C LYS A 108 -4.88 4.08 4.48
N VAL A 109 -5.38 3.47 3.42
CA VAL A 109 -4.55 3.05 2.28
C VAL A 109 -4.26 4.25 1.38
N ASN A 110 -3.04 4.80 1.41
CA ASN A 110 -2.66 5.91 0.54
C ASN A 110 -2.14 5.44 -0.83
N ASP A 111 -1.63 4.21 -0.91
CA ASP A 111 -1.24 3.59 -2.18
C ASP A 111 -1.74 2.14 -2.26
N GLY A 112 -2.43 1.83 -3.36
CA GLY A 112 -2.99 0.49 -3.62
C GLY A 112 -4.49 0.32 -3.30
N ASN A 113 -5.30 1.38 -3.40
CA ASN A 113 -6.75 1.32 -3.20
C ASN A 113 -7.46 0.34 -4.17
N HIS A 114 -7.13 0.34 -5.46
CA HIS A 114 -7.68 -0.64 -6.42
C HIS A 114 -7.22 -2.07 -6.12
N ARG A 115 -5.98 -2.24 -5.66
CA ARG A 115 -5.45 -3.55 -5.23
C ARG A 115 -6.22 -4.07 -4.01
N LEU A 116 -6.50 -3.20 -3.04
CA LEU A 116 -7.32 -3.55 -1.87
C LEU A 116 -8.71 -4.01 -2.31
N GLU A 117 -9.38 -3.27 -3.19
CA GLU A 117 -10.71 -3.63 -3.67
C GLU A 117 -10.69 -4.93 -4.49
N ALA A 118 -9.71 -5.11 -5.37
CA ALA A 118 -9.53 -6.35 -6.13
C ALA A 118 -9.35 -7.56 -5.19
N MET A 119 -8.53 -7.44 -4.15
CA MET A 119 -8.35 -8.50 -3.15
C MET A 119 -9.66 -8.81 -2.39
N LYS A 120 -10.44 -7.79 -2.01
CA LYS A 120 -11.74 -7.99 -1.35
C LYS A 120 -12.71 -8.77 -2.24
N ARG A 121 -12.73 -8.49 -3.55
CA ARG A 121 -13.59 -9.19 -4.52
C ARG A 121 -13.11 -10.62 -4.85
N GLU A 122 -11.87 -10.94 -4.51
CA GLU A 122 -11.27 -12.26 -4.64
C GLU A 122 -11.21 -13.03 -3.31
N ASP A 123 -11.99 -12.60 -2.32
CA ASP A 123 -12.10 -13.22 -0.99
C ASP A 123 -10.74 -13.41 -0.27
N ILE A 124 -9.77 -12.54 -0.56
CA ILE A 124 -8.48 -12.53 0.13
C ILE A 124 -8.65 -11.85 1.50
N GLU A 125 -8.28 -12.54 2.57
CA GLU A 125 -8.46 -12.02 3.94
C GLU A 125 -7.31 -11.15 4.43
N LYS A 126 -6.08 -11.40 3.93
CA LYS A 126 -4.88 -10.70 4.41
C LYS A 126 -3.99 -10.20 3.30
N CYS A 127 -3.37 -9.04 3.51
CA CYS A 127 -2.39 -8.47 2.60
C CYS A 127 -1.18 -7.92 3.33
N TRP A 128 -0.08 -7.81 2.59
CA TRP A 128 1.13 -7.16 3.07
C TRP A 128 0.99 -5.65 2.98
N VAL A 129 1.39 -4.94 4.03
CA VAL A 129 1.39 -3.48 4.09
C VAL A 129 2.68 -2.94 4.68
N ILE A 130 3.03 -1.72 4.28
CA ILE A 130 4.03 -0.88 4.93
C ILE A 130 3.26 0.28 5.55
N ILE A 131 3.40 0.45 6.87
CA ILE A 131 2.68 1.45 7.64
C ILE A 131 3.60 2.65 7.86
N TRP A 132 3.06 3.85 7.74
CA TRP A 132 3.74 5.09 8.08
C TRP A 132 2.92 5.98 9.01
N ASN A 133 3.64 6.79 9.79
CA ASN A 133 3.08 7.76 10.74
C ASN A 133 4.02 8.98 10.84
N THR A 134 3.46 10.17 11.11
CA THR A 134 4.23 11.43 11.21
C THR A 134 4.68 11.74 12.65
N HIS A 135 4.02 11.18 13.65
CA HIS A 135 4.18 11.54 15.06
C HIS A 135 5.03 10.54 15.86
N TYR A 136 4.88 9.25 15.60
CA TYR A 136 5.55 8.20 16.37
C TYR A 136 5.77 6.92 15.56
N GLN A 137 6.71 6.10 16.04
CA GLN A 137 6.94 4.76 15.52
C GLN A 137 5.95 3.80 16.16
N ASP A 138 5.13 3.12 15.36
CA ASP A 138 4.21 2.11 15.86
C ASP A 138 4.94 0.88 16.38
N ASN A 139 4.32 0.20 17.35
CA ASN A 139 4.74 -1.13 17.72
C ASN A 139 4.10 -2.14 16.76
N ILE A 140 4.92 -3.00 16.16
CA ILE A 140 4.46 -4.05 15.25
C ILE A 140 3.36 -4.94 15.83
N ASN A 141 3.34 -5.12 17.16
CA ASN A 141 2.36 -5.96 17.83
C ASN A 141 0.98 -5.30 17.94
N ASP A 142 0.85 -3.99 17.69
CA ASP A 142 -0.42 -3.28 17.72
C ASP A 142 -1.33 -3.66 16.53
N PHE A 143 -0.76 -4.28 15.49
CA PHE A 143 -1.46 -4.64 14.25
C PHE A 143 -1.76 -6.13 14.08
N LYS A 144 -1.16 -6.98 14.93
CA LYS A 144 -1.30 -8.44 14.85
C LYS A 144 -2.65 -8.94 15.37
#